data_AF-K9FSP8-F1
#
_entry.id   AF-K9FSP8-F1
#
_cell.length_a   1.000
_cell.length_b   1.000
_cell.length_c   1.000
_cell.angle_alpha   90.00
_cell.angle_beta   90.00
_cell.angle_gamma   90.00
#
_symmetry.space_group_name_H-M   'P 1'
#
loop_
_entity.id
_entity.type
_entity.pdbx_description
1 polymer ?
#
loop_
_entity_poly.entity_id
_entity_poly.type
_entity_poly.pdbx_seq_one_letter_code
_entity_poly.pdbx_strand_id
1 'polypeptide(L)'
;MTAGGEGPRNHLQVLANSIVATILSIAHAIILAHTAGPKSCFSLGQNAADILIVGIVANYAAVAADTFSSELGILSKSKPRLITSLSLRQVPPGTNGGVTATGLGAGLLGSFIVSATSAAVLPFCASAGLKDRALWTVALTLWGTLGSVLDSVLGGLLQASVVDKRSGKVVEGNGGRKVLIHPSTGKSVLTGDRTAKTTGSIHNAALRGIQVTHVPEETQESRCLETGHDWLDNNGVNLLMAATMSVGAMGISQWFWGLDVLDLLV
;
A
#
# COMPACT_ATOMS: atom_id res chain seq x y z
N MET A 1 -12.63 -16.21 14.87
CA MET A 1 -11.96 -14.92 14.62
C MET A 1 -11.19 -15.04 13.32
N THR A 2 -11.76 -14.69 12.18
CA THR A 2 -11.00 -14.53 10.93
C THR A 2 -10.77 -13.04 10.74
N ALA A 3 -9.52 -12.64 10.89
CA ALA A 3 -9.06 -11.31 10.57
C ALA A 3 -9.27 -11.08 9.05
N GLY A 4 -9.78 -9.91 8.67
CA GLY A 4 -9.70 -9.43 7.29
C GLY A 4 -8.27 -9.00 6.99
N GLY A 5 -7.33 -9.94 7.14
CA GLY A 5 -5.94 -9.75 6.77
C GLY A 5 -5.78 -10.02 5.28
N GLU A 6 -4.94 -9.23 4.63
CA GLU A 6 -4.41 -9.51 3.30
C GLU A 6 -4.09 -11.01 3.17
N GLY A 7 -4.46 -11.61 2.02
CA GLY A 7 -4.02 -12.96 1.70
C GLY A 7 -2.49 -13.07 1.77
N PRO A 8 -1.92 -14.28 1.88
CA PRO A 8 -0.49 -14.48 2.00
C PRO A 8 0.29 -13.66 0.96
N ARG A 9 1.27 -12.87 1.43
CA ARG A 9 2.09 -11.97 0.60
C ARG A 9 2.57 -12.71 -0.65
N ASN A 10 2.17 -12.21 -1.82
CA ASN A 10 2.51 -12.83 -3.08
C ASN A 10 3.89 -12.33 -3.54
N HIS A 11 4.65 -13.14 -4.28
CA HIS A 11 5.97 -12.77 -4.80
C HIS A 11 5.96 -11.46 -5.62
N LEU A 12 4.80 -11.11 -6.19
CA LEU A 12 4.54 -9.84 -6.85
C LEU A 12 4.69 -8.61 -5.93
N GLN A 13 4.31 -8.72 -4.66
CA GLN A 13 4.43 -7.63 -3.70
C GLN A 13 5.89 -7.32 -3.38
N VAL A 14 6.70 -8.38 -3.24
CA VAL A 14 8.15 -8.26 -3.05
C VAL A 14 8.80 -7.59 -4.26
N LEU A 15 8.38 -7.97 -5.46
CA LEU A 15 8.87 -7.39 -6.70
C LEU A 15 8.48 -5.92 -6.85
N ALA A 16 7.22 -5.55 -6.58
CA ALA A 16 6.73 -4.18 -6.64
C ALA A 16 7.54 -3.23 -5.74
N ASN A 17 7.87 -3.68 -4.53
CA ASN A 17 8.63 -2.91 -3.56
C ASN A 17 10.13 -2.75 -3.92
N SER A 18 10.70 -3.66 -4.72
CA SER A 18 12.16 -3.75 -4.92
C SER A 18 12.63 -3.47 -6.34
N ILE A 19 11.76 -3.50 -7.34
CA ILE A 19 12.16 -3.33 -8.75
C ILE A 19 12.80 -1.97 -9.03
N VAL A 20 12.28 -0.89 -8.44
CA VAL A 20 12.83 0.47 -8.61
C VAL A 20 14.26 0.54 -8.07
N ALA A 21 14.48 0.12 -6.82
CA ALA A 21 15.82 0.05 -6.25
C ALA A 21 16.76 -0.88 -7.02
N THR A 22 16.25 -1.99 -7.57
CA THR A 22 17.05 -2.93 -8.37
C THR A 22 17.54 -2.27 -9.65
N ILE A 23 16.67 -1.55 -10.38
CA ILE A 23 17.04 -0.81 -11.59
C ILE A 23 18.09 0.26 -11.26
N LEU A 24 17.87 1.04 -10.20
CA LEU A 24 18.83 2.07 -9.76
C LEU A 24 20.18 1.47 -9.33
N SER A 25 20.17 0.31 -8.66
CA SER A 25 21.39 -0.38 -8.23
C SER A 25 22.19 -0.91 -9.42
N ILE A 26 21.51 -1.46 -10.43
CA ILE A 26 22.15 -1.88 -11.69
C ILE A 26 22.74 -0.67 -12.41
N ALA A 27 21.99 0.42 -12.54
CA ALA A 27 22.48 1.65 -13.16
C ALA A 27 23.73 2.18 -12.43
N HIS A 28 23.70 2.23 -11.09
CA HIS A 28 24.83 2.65 -10.27
C HIS A 28 26.05 1.73 -10.45
N ALA A 29 25.84 0.41 -10.51
CA ALA A 29 26.91 -0.56 -10.75
C ALA A 29 27.55 -0.40 -12.15
N ILE A 30 26.75 -0.13 -13.18
CA ILE A 30 27.24 0.12 -14.54
C ILE A 30 28.08 1.41 -14.58
N ILE A 31 27.59 2.49 -13.98
CA ILE A 31 28.32 3.76 -13.91
C ILE A 31 29.64 3.57 -13.15
N LEU A 32 29.62 2.87 -12.01
CA LEU A 32 30.84 2.59 -11.25
C LEU A 32 31.86 1.75 -12.05
N ALA A 33 31.38 0.81 -12.87
CA ALA A 33 32.23 -0.01 -13.73
C ALA A 33 32.87 0.81 -14.87
N HIS A 34 32.16 1.80 -15.42
CA HIS A 34 32.66 2.67 -16.48
C HIS A 34 33.58 3.78 -15.96
N THR A 35 33.29 4.33 -14.77
CA THR A 35 34.03 5.44 -14.16
C THR A 35 35.14 4.94 -13.22
N ALA A 36 35.80 3.83 -13.54
CA ALA A 36 36.81 3.17 -12.70
C ALA A 36 38.06 4.03 -12.41
N GLY A 37 37.91 5.06 -11.59
CA GLY A 37 38.95 5.83 -10.90
C GLY A 37 39.05 5.42 -9.42
N PRO A 38 40.04 5.95 -8.67
CA PRO A 38 40.36 5.46 -7.33
C PRO A 38 39.23 5.78 -6.33
N LYS A 39 38.64 4.73 -5.73
CA LYS A 39 37.77 4.75 -4.53
C LYS A 39 36.84 5.97 -4.44
N SER A 40 35.76 5.96 -5.22
CA SER A 40 34.65 6.90 -5.04
C SER A 40 34.07 6.75 -3.63
N CYS A 41 34.06 7.85 -2.87
CA CYS A 41 33.45 7.92 -1.54
C CYS A 41 32.09 8.62 -1.64
N PHE A 42 31.18 8.26 -0.73
CA PHE A 42 29.85 8.85 -0.68
C PHE A 42 29.89 10.25 -0.04
N SER A 43 29.41 11.25 -0.77
CA SER A 43 29.46 12.68 -0.44
C SER A 43 28.10 13.27 -0.08
N LEU A 44 27.19 12.48 0.53
CA LEU A 44 25.84 12.93 0.90
C LEU A 44 24.95 13.37 -0.29
N GLY A 45 25.20 12.84 -1.48
CA GLY A 45 24.43 13.24 -2.67
C GLY A 45 24.93 14.52 -3.34
N GLN A 46 26.10 15.02 -2.98
CA GLN A 46 26.75 16.19 -3.59
C GLN A 46 27.42 15.88 -4.93
N ASN A 47 27.61 14.61 -5.27
CA ASN A 47 28.12 14.18 -6.56
C ASN A 47 27.01 13.52 -7.37
N ALA A 48 27.08 13.65 -8.70
CA ALA A 48 26.09 13.07 -9.60
C ALA A 48 25.93 11.54 -9.38
N ALA A 49 27.05 10.84 -9.19
CA ALA A 49 27.08 9.39 -8.93
C ALA A 49 26.35 8.98 -7.62
N ASP A 50 26.27 9.87 -6.63
CA ASP A 50 25.63 9.62 -5.35
C ASP A 50 24.11 9.74 -5.41
N ILE A 51 23.57 10.43 -6.44
CA ILE A 51 22.13 10.62 -6.62
C ILE A 51 21.41 9.27 -6.72
N LEU A 52 22.01 8.29 -7.41
CA LEU A 52 21.44 6.95 -7.52
C LEU A 52 21.38 6.25 -6.15
N ILE A 53 22.40 6.43 -5.31
CA ILE A 53 22.41 5.90 -3.93
C ILE A 53 21.30 6.56 -3.10
N VAL A 54 21.09 7.88 -3.25
CA VAL A 54 19.97 8.59 -2.60
C VAL A 54 18.64 7.96 -2.98
N GLY A 55 18.40 7.71 -4.27
CA GLY A 55 17.19 7.05 -4.75
C GLY A 55 17.02 5.63 -4.20
N ILE A 56 18.09 4.82 -4.17
CA ILE A 56 18.06 3.45 -3.64
C ILE A 56 17.70 3.44 -2.15
N VAL A 57 18.36 4.26 -1.33
CA VAL A 57 18.12 4.31 0.12
C VAL A 57 16.72 4.86 0.41
N ALA A 58 16.29 5.90 -0.32
CA ALA A 58 14.94 6.44 -0.23
C ALA A 58 13.87 5.38 -0.52
N ASN A 59 14.06 4.55 -1.55
CA ASN A 59 13.16 3.45 -1.88
C ASN A 59 12.96 2.51 -0.69
N TYR A 60 14.07 1.97 -0.17
CA TYR A 60 14.01 0.98 0.91
C TYR A 60 13.52 1.59 2.22
N ALA A 61 13.84 2.86 2.49
CA ALA A 61 13.34 3.55 3.67
C ALA A 61 11.82 3.74 3.61
N ALA A 62 11.28 4.12 2.44
CA ALA A 62 9.84 4.28 2.22
C ALA A 62 9.09 2.95 2.30
N VAL A 63 9.59 1.92 1.63
CA VAL A 63 9.02 0.56 1.66
C VAL A 63 9.04 -0.04 3.06
N ALA A 64 10.14 0.15 3.81
CA ALA A 64 10.24 -0.33 5.18
C ALA A 64 9.29 0.41 6.13
N ALA A 65 9.17 1.74 5.97
CA ALA A 65 8.21 2.54 6.72
C ALA A 65 6.78 2.04 6.47
N ASP A 66 6.42 1.82 5.21
CA ASP A 66 5.09 1.37 4.83
C ASP A 66 4.77 -0.03 5.37
N THR A 67 5.72 -0.96 5.22
CA THR A 67 5.59 -2.32 5.76
C THR A 67 5.42 -2.32 7.27
N PHE A 68 6.21 -1.52 8.01
CA PHE A 68 6.09 -1.48 9.47
C PHE A 68 4.81 -0.77 9.90
N SER A 69 4.40 0.28 9.18
CA SER A 69 3.19 1.03 9.45
C SER A 69 1.93 0.18 9.31
N SER A 70 1.83 -0.64 8.26
CA SER A 70 0.69 -1.54 8.03
C SER A 70 0.66 -2.70 9.04
N GLU A 71 1.80 -3.38 9.25
CA GLU A 71 1.90 -4.57 10.11
C GLU A 71 1.76 -4.28 11.61
N LEU A 72 2.32 -3.15 12.07
CA LEU A 72 2.19 -2.74 13.48
C LEU A 72 0.98 -1.81 13.68
N GLY A 73 0.52 -1.14 12.63
CA GLY A 73 -0.67 -0.30 12.66
C GLY A 73 -1.96 -1.09 12.85
N ILE A 74 -2.06 -2.30 12.30
CA ILE A 74 -3.23 -3.17 12.51
C ILE A 74 -3.38 -3.63 13.96
N LEU A 75 -2.27 -3.66 14.71
CA LEU A 75 -2.25 -3.97 16.15
C LEU A 75 -2.66 -2.77 17.02
N SER A 76 -2.94 -1.60 16.42
CA SER A 76 -3.36 -0.43 17.17
C SER A 76 -4.69 -0.67 17.89
N LYS A 77 -4.74 -0.27 19.16
CA LYS A 77 -6.00 -0.21 19.92
C LYS A 77 -6.88 0.96 19.45
N SER A 78 -6.32 1.93 18.74
CA SER A 78 -7.03 3.10 18.23
C SER A 78 -7.61 2.80 16.85
N LYS A 79 -8.85 3.25 16.59
CA LYS A 79 -9.47 3.11 15.27
C LYS A 79 -8.71 3.92 14.22
N PRO A 80 -8.37 3.34 13.05
CA PRO A 80 -7.75 4.08 11.96
C PRO A 80 -8.61 5.24 11.46
N ARG A 81 -7.95 6.25 10.89
CA ARG A 81 -8.61 7.41 10.28
C ARG A 81 -8.25 7.48 8.81
N LEU A 82 -9.22 7.72 7.95
CA LEU A 82 -8.98 7.82 6.51
C LEU A 82 -8.22 9.11 6.18
N ILE A 83 -7.03 9.00 5.58
CA ILE A 83 -6.18 10.16 5.28
C ILE A 83 -6.76 11.06 4.18
N THR A 84 -7.53 10.48 3.25
CA THR A 84 -8.16 11.21 2.14
C THR A 84 -9.44 11.93 2.56
N SER A 85 -9.95 11.68 3.77
CA SER A 85 -11.12 12.38 4.31
C SER A 85 -10.68 13.68 4.97
N LEU A 86 -11.22 14.81 4.51
CA LEU A 86 -11.01 16.14 5.13
C LEU A 86 -11.37 16.17 6.63
N SER A 87 -12.29 15.33 7.08
CA SER A 87 -12.72 15.23 8.48
C SER A 87 -11.97 14.13 9.27
N LEU A 88 -10.98 13.45 8.67
CA LEU A 88 -10.25 12.32 9.24
C LEU A 88 -11.18 11.33 9.95
N ARG A 89 -12.26 10.95 9.23
CA ARG A 89 -13.30 10.05 9.75
C ARG A 89 -12.68 8.71 10.13
N GLN A 90 -13.23 8.10 11.19
CA GLN A 90 -12.81 6.78 11.61
C GLN A 90 -13.29 5.74 10.61
N VAL A 91 -12.42 4.81 10.25
CA VAL A 91 -12.72 3.68 9.36
C VAL A 91 -12.38 2.36 10.06
N PRO A 92 -12.98 1.24 9.64
CA PRO A 92 -12.61 -0.07 10.15
C PRO A 92 -11.10 -0.38 9.96
N PRO A 93 -10.49 -1.20 10.83
CA PRO A 93 -9.16 -1.75 10.59
C PRO A 93 -9.09 -2.49 9.26
N GLY A 94 -8.02 -2.25 8.50
CA GLY A 94 -7.79 -2.83 7.16
C GLY A 94 -8.36 -2.01 6.00
N THR A 95 -8.93 -0.82 6.24
CA THR A 95 -9.36 0.07 5.14
C THR A 95 -8.14 0.72 4.49
N ASN A 96 -8.07 0.67 3.15
CA ASN A 96 -7.00 1.29 2.37
C ASN A 96 -6.98 2.80 2.60
N GLY A 97 -5.80 3.32 2.93
CA GLY A 97 -5.61 4.72 3.36
C GLY A 97 -6.03 5.05 4.80
N GLY A 98 -6.32 4.03 5.62
CA GLY A 98 -6.53 4.17 7.05
C GLY A 98 -5.20 4.30 7.80
N VAL A 99 -4.96 5.45 8.45
CA VAL A 99 -3.74 5.71 9.23
C VAL A 99 -4.00 5.68 10.73
N THR A 100 -3.02 5.21 11.50
CA THR A 100 -3.02 5.24 12.98
C THR A 100 -1.72 5.88 13.49
N ALA A 101 -1.77 6.48 14.68
CA ALA A 101 -0.56 7.06 15.29
C ALA A 101 0.52 6.01 15.57
N THR A 102 0.13 4.79 15.96
CA THR A 102 1.05 3.66 16.15
C THR A 102 1.64 3.18 14.83
N GLY A 103 0.86 3.16 13.74
CA GLY A 103 1.36 2.86 12.40
C GLY A 103 2.38 3.89 11.94
N LEU A 104 2.10 5.19 12.10
CA LEU A 104 3.06 6.25 11.79
C LEU A 104 4.34 6.15 12.62
N GLY A 105 4.25 5.86 13.92
CA GLY A 105 5.41 5.63 14.77
C GLY A 105 6.22 4.39 14.38
N ALA A 106 5.54 3.31 13.98
CA ALA A 106 6.17 2.12 13.44
C ALA A 106 6.87 2.38 12.09
N GLY A 107 6.26 3.18 11.22
CA GLY A 107 6.87 3.60 9.95
C GLY A 107 8.09 4.48 10.16
N LEU A 108 8.07 5.37 11.16
CA LEU A 108 9.24 6.13 11.60
C LEU A 108 10.37 5.21 12.05
N LEU A 109 10.06 4.18 12.84
CA LEU A 109 11.06 3.20 13.26
C LEU A 109 11.62 2.40 12.07
N GLY A 110 10.78 1.95 11.15
CA GLY A 110 11.19 1.19 9.97
C GLY A 110 12.14 1.99 9.06
N SER A 111 11.76 3.22 8.72
CA SER A 111 12.61 4.13 7.93
C SER A 111 13.90 4.51 8.67
N PHE A 112 13.85 4.70 9.99
CA PHE A 112 15.03 4.97 10.80
C PHE A 112 16.03 3.83 10.76
N ILE A 113 15.58 2.59 10.88
CA ILE A 113 16.46 1.40 10.83
C ILE A 113 17.20 1.35 9.48
N VAL A 114 16.48 1.52 8.36
CA VAL A 114 17.10 1.52 7.03
C VAL A 114 18.09 2.69 6.88
N SER A 115 17.68 3.89 7.29
CA SER A 115 18.49 5.10 7.17
C SER A 115 19.75 5.05 8.03
N ALA A 116 19.65 4.56 9.27
CA ALA A 116 20.79 4.37 10.17
C ALA A 116 21.73 3.27 9.65
N THR A 117 21.17 2.18 9.11
CA THR A 117 21.98 1.11 8.49
C THR A 117 22.75 1.63 7.28
N SER A 118 22.10 2.43 6.42
CA SER A 118 22.79 3.07 5.29
C SER A 118 23.90 4.02 5.75
N ALA A 119 23.67 4.78 6.82
CA ALA A 119 24.68 5.67 7.39
C ALA A 119 25.90 4.93 7.99
N ALA A 120 25.71 3.68 8.42
CA ALA A 120 26.76 2.84 8.97
C ALA A 120 27.55 2.10 7.88
N VAL A 121 26.89 1.67 6.80
CA VAL A 121 27.46 0.81 5.76
C VAL A 121 28.06 1.60 4.59
N LEU A 122 27.49 2.76 4.25
CA LEU A 122 27.99 3.56 3.12
C LEU A 122 29.40 4.11 3.40
N PRO A 123 30.33 4.07 2.42
CA PRO A 123 31.68 4.56 2.58
C PRO A 123 31.72 6.09 2.43
N PHE A 124 31.29 6.82 3.46
CA PHE A 124 31.33 8.28 3.48
C PHE A 124 32.75 8.82 3.28
N CYS A 125 32.87 9.95 2.58
CA CYS A 125 34.14 10.65 2.41
C CYS A 125 34.78 11.03 3.75
N ALA A 126 36.11 11.10 3.81
CA ALA A 126 36.85 11.38 5.05
C ALA A 126 36.50 12.73 5.70
N SER A 127 35.96 13.67 4.92
CA SER A 127 35.43 14.96 5.38
C SER A 127 34.08 14.88 6.08
N ALA A 128 33.33 13.79 5.91
CA ALA A 128 32.00 13.62 6.48
C ALA A 128 32.10 13.19 7.95
N GLY A 129 31.64 14.07 8.84
CA GLY A 129 31.63 13.85 10.28
C GLY A 129 30.38 13.10 10.76
N LEU A 130 30.29 12.91 12.08
CA LEU A 130 29.11 12.31 12.72
C LEU A 130 27.84 13.15 12.47
N LYS A 131 27.99 14.48 12.36
CA LYS A 131 26.87 15.40 12.07
C LYS A 131 26.26 15.12 10.69
N ASP A 132 27.09 14.89 9.67
CA ASP A 132 26.62 14.63 8.31
C ASP A 132 25.89 13.30 8.23
N ARG A 133 26.41 12.26 8.90
CA ARG A 133 25.73 10.96 9.01
C ARG A 133 24.41 11.07 9.75
N ALA A 134 24.34 11.87 10.81
CA ALA A 134 23.09 12.10 11.53
C ALA A 134 22.07 12.87 10.68
N LEU A 135 22.51 13.90 9.95
CA LEU A 135 21.66 14.65 9.02
C LEU A 135 21.13 13.74 7.90
N TRP A 136 21.99 12.91 7.33
CA TRP A 136 21.60 11.88 6.37
C TRP A 136 20.53 10.95 6.94
N THR A 137 20.77 10.38 8.12
CA THR A 137 19.81 9.48 8.77
C THR A 137 18.48 10.18 9.01
N VAL A 138 18.47 11.40 9.55
CA VAL A 138 17.24 12.15 9.81
C VAL A 138 16.50 12.47 8.51
N ALA A 139 17.20 12.97 7.50
CA ALA A 139 16.60 13.31 6.21
C ALA A 139 15.93 12.11 5.54
N LEU A 140 16.63 10.97 5.46
CA LEU A 140 16.11 9.76 4.84
C LEU A 140 15.03 9.07 5.69
N THR A 141 15.09 9.22 7.02
CA THR A 141 14.02 8.75 7.92
C THR A 141 12.74 9.52 7.65
N LEU A 142 12.82 10.86 7.66
CA LEU A 142 11.67 11.71 7.38
C LEU A 142 11.11 11.44 5.98
N TRP A 143 11.98 11.36 4.97
CA TRP A 143 11.57 11.03 3.61
C TRP A 143 10.90 9.65 3.54
N GLY A 144 11.49 8.62 4.15
CA GLY A 144 10.90 7.28 4.22
C GLY A 144 9.52 7.27 4.90
N THR A 145 9.36 8.00 6.02
CA THR A 145 8.04 8.10 6.66
C THR A 145 6.99 8.77 5.79
N LEU A 146 7.36 9.79 5.02
CA LEU A 146 6.47 10.42 4.05
C LEU A 146 6.03 9.42 2.97
N GLY A 147 6.85 8.42 2.66
CA GLY A 147 6.50 7.32 1.75
C GLY A 147 5.30 6.51 2.23
N SER A 148 5.25 6.12 3.50
CA SER A 148 4.07 5.41 4.05
C SER A 148 2.82 6.29 4.08
N VAL A 149 2.99 7.60 4.31
CA VAL A 149 1.87 8.56 4.24
C VAL A 149 1.37 8.67 2.80
N LEU A 150 2.29 8.74 1.82
CA LEU A 150 1.96 8.76 0.40
C LEU A 150 1.24 7.47 -0.01
N ASP A 151 1.72 6.31 0.44
CA ASP A 151 1.05 5.03 0.20
C ASP A 151 -0.40 5.05 0.70
N SER A 152 -0.62 5.52 1.93
CA SER A 152 -1.96 5.67 2.48
C SER A 152 -2.85 6.63 1.66
N VAL A 153 -2.29 7.72 1.15
CA VAL A 153 -3.03 8.64 0.26
C VAL A 153 -3.37 7.96 -1.05
N LEU A 154 -2.41 7.29 -1.69
CA LEU A 154 -2.60 6.60 -2.96
C LEU A 154 -3.60 5.45 -2.80
N GLY A 155 -3.49 4.64 -1.74
CA GLY A 155 -4.43 3.57 -1.44
C GLY A 155 -5.84 4.10 -1.17
N GLY A 156 -5.97 5.17 -0.40
CA GLY A 156 -7.28 5.80 -0.15
C GLY A 156 -7.93 6.44 -1.38
N LEU A 157 -7.16 6.78 -2.41
CA LEU A 157 -7.66 7.37 -3.67
C LEU A 157 -7.88 6.34 -4.78
N LEU A 158 -6.95 5.38 -4.91
CA LEU A 158 -6.78 4.50 -6.08
C LEU A 158 -7.08 3.02 -5.80
N GLN A 159 -7.34 2.63 -4.55
CA GLN A 159 -7.77 1.28 -4.20
C GLN A 159 -9.19 1.31 -3.65
N ALA A 160 -10.03 0.38 -4.12
CA ALA A 160 -11.36 0.19 -3.56
C ALA A 160 -11.29 -0.64 -2.26
N SER A 161 -11.82 -0.11 -1.15
CA SER A 161 -12.06 -0.91 0.06
C SER A 161 -13.52 -1.31 0.17
N VAL A 162 -13.79 -2.60 0.30
CA VAL A 162 -15.15 -3.14 0.44
C VAL A 162 -15.34 -3.67 1.86
N VAL A 163 -16.31 -3.13 2.60
CA VAL A 163 -16.66 -3.57 3.96
C VAL A 163 -17.88 -4.48 3.90
N ASP A 164 -17.81 -5.62 4.59
CA ASP A 164 -18.99 -6.45 4.83
C ASP A 164 -19.81 -5.84 5.99
N LYS A 165 -20.98 -5.28 5.65
CA LYS A 165 -21.96 -4.65 6.55
C LYS A 165 -22.40 -5.56 7.69
N ARG A 166 -22.32 -6.90 7.56
CA ARG A 166 -22.70 -7.83 8.63
C ARG A 166 -21.64 -7.96 9.72
N SER A 167 -20.36 -7.83 9.37
CA SER A 167 -19.25 -8.04 10.29
C SER A 167 -18.50 -6.76 10.66
N GLY A 168 -18.72 -5.67 9.91
CA GLY A 168 -17.96 -4.43 10.03
C GLY A 168 -16.49 -4.58 9.65
N LYS A 169 -16.13 -5.68 8.96
CA LYS A 169 -14.77 -5.98 8.53
C LYS A 169 -14.61 -5.68 7.04
N VAL A 170 -13.44 -5.17 6.68
CA VAL A 170 -13.02 -5.08 5.29
C VAL A 170 -12.83 -6.50 4.74
N VAL A 171 -13.42 -6.77 3.58
CA VAL A 171 -13.29 -8.04 2.86
C VAL A 171 -12.58 -7.75 1.55
N GLU A 172 -11.26 -7.93 1.54
CA GLU A 172 -10.49 -7.97 0.30
C GLU A 172 -10.55 -9.39 -0.30
N GLY A 173 -10.61 -9.47 -1.62
CA GLY A 173 -10.57 -10.75 -2.31
C GLY A 173 -9.22 -11.43 -2.12
N ASN A 174 -9.24 -12.74 -1.86
CA ASN A 174 -8.05 -13.53 -1.57
C ASN A 174 -6.96 -13.31 -2.66
N GLY A 175 -5.78 -12.83 -2.26
CA GLY A 175 -4.62 -12.63 -3.15
C GLY A 175 -4.71 -11.41 -4.08
N GLY A 176 -5.36 -10.31 -3.68
CA GLY A 176 -5.45 -9.08 -4.49
C GLY A 176 -6.40 -9.19 -5.68
N ARG A 177 -7.24 -10.24 -5.72
CA ARG A 177 -8.25 -10.38 -6.78
C ARG A 177 -9.45 -9.50 -6.48
N LYS A 178 -9.81 -8.68 -7.48
CA LYS A 178 -11.01 -7.86 -7.52
C LYS A 178 -12.24 -8.71 -7.17
N VAL A 179 -12.98 -8.28 -6.15
CA VAL A 179 -14.26 -8.89 -5.81
C VAL A 179 -15.31 -8.31 -6.75
N LEU A 180 -15.84 -9.15 -7.64
CA LEU A 180 -16.95 -8.78 -8.54
C LEU A 180 -18.14 -8.27 -7.71
N ILE A 181 -18.55 -7.02 -7.96
CA ILE A 181 -19.81 -6.45 -7.47
C ILE A 181 -20.77 -6.45 -8.66
N HIS A 182 -21.91 -7.14 -8.54
CA HIS A 182 -22.96 -7.06 -9.56
C HIS A 182 -23.65 -5.69 -9.47
N PRO A 183 -23.76 -4.93 -10.56
CA PRO A 183 -24.50 -3.67 -10.55
C PRO A 183 -26.01 -3.99 -10.49
N SER A 184 -26.69 -3.62 -9.39
CA SER A 184 -28.16 -3.67 -9.36
C SER A 184 -28.70 -2.50 -10.17
N THR A 185 -29.04 -2.76 -11.43
CA THR A 185 -29.92 -1.89 -12.20
C THR A 185 -31.30 -1.88 -11.55
N GLY A 186 -31.62 -0.79 -10.86
CA GLY A 186 -32.94 -0.54 -10.33
C GLY A 186 -33.99 -0.47 -11.44
N LYS A 187 -34.96 -1.39 -11.41
CA LYS A 187 -36.31 -1.16 -11.94
C LYS A 187 -37.30 -1.64 -10.89
N SER A 188 -37.84 -0.67 -10.16
CA SER A 188 -39.09 -0.81 -9.41
C SER A 188 -40.22 -1.03 -10.41
N VAL A 189 -40.91 -2.17 -10.33
CA VAL A 189 -42.26 -2.34 -10.86
C VAL A 189 -43.12 -2.80 -9.69
N LEU A 190 -43.89 -1.85 -9.16
CA LEU A 190 -45.02 -2.03 -8.27
C LEU A 190 -46.30 -2.31 -9.08
N THR A 191 -47.31 -2.84 -8.38
CA THR A 191 -48.76 -3.02 -8.71
C THR A 191 -49.15 -4.31 -9.46
N GLY A 192 -50.22 -5.04 -9.10
CA GLY A 192 -51.30 -4.91 -8.11
C GLY A 192 -51.95 -6.30 -7.87
N ASP A 193 -52.42 -6.63 -6.66
CA ASP A 193 -53.76 -6.41 -6.07
C ASP A 193 -54.86 -7.45 -6.46
N ARG A 194 -55.34 -8.15 -5.41
CA ARG A 194 -56.69 -8.72 -5.13
C ARG A 194 -57.34 -9.93 -5.87
N THR A 195 -57.66 -10.93 -5.03
CA THR A 195 -58.96 -11.65 -4.80
C THR A 195 -59.43 -12.88 -5.62
N ALA A 196 -59.99 -13.85 -4.86
CA ALA A 196 -61.00 -14.88 -5.16
C ALA A 196 -60.52 -16.16 -5.90
N LYS A 197 -61.00 -17.41 -5.72
CA LYS A 197 -62.15 -18.05 -5.02
C LYS A 197 -62.04 -19.60 -5.16
N THR A 198 -62.60 -20.39 -4.22
CA THR A 198 -63.31 -21.71 -4.39
C THR A 198 -62.49 -23.01 -4.70
N THR A 199 -62.31 -23.96 -3.76
CA THR A 199 -63.07 -25.22 -3.42
C THR A 199 -62.75 -26.48 -4.27
N GLY A 200 -62.38 -27.63 -3.62
CA GLY A 200 -62.50 -28.98 -4.23
C GLY A 200 -61.66 -30.16 -3.67
N SER A 201 -62.24 -30.91 -2.71
CA SER A 201 -62.23 -32.38 -2.45
C SER A 201 -61.04 -33.36 -2.75
N ILE A 202 -60.57 -34.03 -1.67
CA ILE A 202 -60.32 -35.49 -1.41
C ILE A 202 -59.64 -36.40 -2.49
N HIS A 203 -58.43 -36.92 -2.20
CA HIS A 203 -58.10 -38.37 -2.14
C HIS A 203 -56.71 -38.70 -1.56
N ASN A 204 -56.65 -39.81 -0.80
CA ASN A 204 -55.46 -40.43 -0.19
C ASN A 204 -54.56 -41.14 -1.21
N ALA A 205 -53.23 -41.13 -1.02
CA ALA A 205 -52.38 -42.33 -0.87
C ALA A 205 -50.88 -41.98 -0.98
N ALA A 206 -50.10 -42.64 -0.14
CA ALA A 206 -48.67 -42.48 0.08
C ALA A 206 -47.81 -42.76 -1.15
N LEU A 207 -46.74 -41.97 -1.34
CA LEU A 207 -45.47 -42.40 -1.90
C LEU A 207 -44.37 -41.36 -1.63
N ARG A 208 -43.40 -41.78 -0.81
CA ARG A 208 -41.99 -41.35 -0.75
C ARG A 208 -41.71 -39.87 -0.48
N GLY A 209 -41.18 -39.62 0.72
CA GLY A 209 -40.54 -38.37 1.09
C GLY A 209 -39.48 -37.96 0.07
N ILE A 210 -39.80 -36.92 -0.69
CA ILE A 210 -38.82 -36.06 -1.32
C ILE A 210 -38.56 -34.97 -0.30
N GLN A 211 -37.38 -35.05 0.30
CA GLN A 211 -36.80 -34.03 1.14
C GLN A 211 -36.75 -32.75 0.30
N VAL A 212 -37.68 -31.82 0.55
CA VAL A 212 -37.59 -30.45 0.05
C VAL A 212 -36.33 -29.89 0.67
N THR A 213 -35.27 -29.88 -0.11
CA THR A 213 -34.05 -29.14 0.16
C THR A 213 -34.47 -27.73 0.54
N HIS A 214 -34.17 -27.33 1.77
CA HIS A 214 -34.04 -25.93 2.12
C HIS A 214 -33.13 -25.32 1.05
N VAL A 215 -33.71 -24.59 0.10
CA VAL A 215 -32.96 -23.66 -0.74
C VAL A 215 -32.40 -22.64 0.25
N PRO A 216 -31.08 -22.56 0.46
CA PRO A 216 -30.53 -21.56 1.35
C PRO A 216 -30.89 -20.21 0.76
N GLU A 217 -31.52 -19.39 1.60
CA GLU A 217 -31.75 -17.97 1.43
C GLU A 217 -30.61 -17.33 0.63
N GLU A 218 -30.96 -16.79 -0.54
CA GLU A 218 -30.03 -16.14 -1.46
C GLU A 218 -29.15 -15.14 -0.68
N THR A 219 -27.86 -15.42 -0.65
CA THR A 219 -26.83 -14.72 0.12
C THR A 219 -26.41 -13.43 -0.58
N GLN A 220 -27.38 -12.65 -1.04
CA GLN A 220 -27.16 -11.39 -1.72
C GLN A 220 -27.24 -10.20 -0.75
N GLU A 221 -26.23 -9.33 -0.87
CA GLU A 221 -26.13 -7.98 -0.29
C GLU A 221 -25.74 -7.86 1.19
N SER A 222 -24.44 -7.90 1.47
CA SER A 222 -23.88 -7.15 2.61
C SER A 222 -22.51 -6.51 2.32
N ARG A 223 -22.09 -6.35 1.07
CA ARG A 223 -20.79 -5.73 0.75
C ARG A 223 -20.98 -4.27 0.31
N CYS A 224 -20.41 -3.32 1.05
CA CYS A 224 -20.46 -1.88 0.76
C CYS A 224 -19.08 -1.39 0.39
N LEU A 225 -18.97 -0.63 -0.70
CA LEU A 225 -17.75 0.14 -0.97
C LEU A 225 -17.62 1.22 0.12
N GLU A 226 -16.49 1.29 0.81
CA GLU A 226 -16.24 2.31 1.83
C GLU A 226 -15.48 3.51 1.28
N THR A 227 -14.48 3.29 0.43
CA THR A 227 -13.54 4.32 -0.08
C THR A 227 -12.85 3.92 -1.39
N GLY A 228 -12.37 4.94 -2.12
CA GLY A 228 -11.45 4.84 -3.26
C GLY A 228 -12.09 4.48 -4.61
N HIS A 229 -11.27 4.50 -5.66
CA HIS A 229 -11.61 4.04 -7.01
C HIS A 229 -10.87 2.72 -7.29
N ASP A 230 -11.44 1.77 -8.05
CA ASP A 230 -10.80 0.48 -8.34
C ASP A 230 -9.80 0.57 -9.53
N TRP A 231 -8.85 1.50 -9.45
CA TRP A 231 -7.90 1.79 -10.54
C TRP A 231 -6.64 0.94 -10.43
N LEU A 232 -6.05 0.82 -9.23
CA LEU A 232 -4.84 0.06 -8.96
C LEU A 232 -5.07 -1.00 -7.89
N ASP A 233 -4.32 -2.10 -7.98
CA ASP A 233 -4.19 -3.09 -6.91
C ASP A 233 -3.10 -2.66 -5.90
N ASN A 234 -2.90 -3.47 -4.86
CA ASN A 234 -1.87 -3.21 -3.84
C ASN A 234 -0.47 -3.09 -4.43
N ASN A 235 -0.12 -4.01 -5.35
CA ASN A 235 1.21 -4.02 -5.95
C ASN A 235 1.45 -2.75 -6.80
N GLY A 236 0.44 -2.30 -7.54
CA GLY A 236 0.52 -1.06 -8.32
C GLY A 236 0.75 0.17 -7.45
N VAL A 237 0.05 0.28 -6.31
CA VAL A 237 0.21 1.42 -5.40
C VAL A 237 1.60 1.42 -4.77
N ASN A 238 2.07 0.27 -4.30
CA ASN A 238 3.41 0.13 -3.75
C ASN A 238 4.50 0.49 -4.76
N LEU A 239 4.36 0.03 -6.01
CA LEU A 239 5.30 0.36 -7.08
C LEU A 239 5.31 1.87 -7.37
N LEU A 240 4.13 2.49 -7.39
CA LEU A 240 4.00 3.93 -7.63
C LEU A 240 4.63 4.74 -6.49
N MET A 241 4.37 4.36 -5.24
CA MET A 241 4.99 4.95 -4.06
C MET A 241 6.52 4.79 -4.12
N ALA A 242 7.02 3.57 -4.32
CA ALA A 242 8.45 3.27 -4.46
C ALA A 242 9.12 4.13 -5.53
N ALA A 243 8.51 4.23 -6.72
CA ALA A 243 9.03 5.02 -7.83
C ALA A 243 9.05 6.53 -7.53
N THR A 244 7.94 7.06 -7.00
CA THR A 244 7.82 8.49 -6.67
C THR A 244 8.75 8.90 -5.56
N MET A 245 8.89 8.09 -4.51
CA MET A 245 9.80 8.37 -3.39
C MET A 245 11.27 8.29 -3.82
N SER A 246 11.63 7.34 -4.69
CA SER A 246 13.00 7.23 -5.22
C SER A 246 13.36 8.41 -6.11
N VAL A 247 12.55 8.68 -7.14
CA VAL A 247 12.80 9.77 -8.10
C VAL A 247 12.67 11.14 -7.44
N GLY A 248 11.72 11.30 -6.50
CA GLY A 248 11.56 12.54 -5.74
C GLY A 248 12.78 12.84 -4.87
N ALA A 249 13.36 11.85 -4.20
CA ALA A 249 14.59 12.03 -3.42
C ALA A 249 15.76 12.46 -4.32
N MET A 250 15.89 11.80 -5.46
CA MET A 250 16.91 12.13 -6.47
C MET A 250 16.74 13.58 -6.96
N GLY A 251 15.52 13.97 -7.32
CA GLY A 251 15.21 15.33 -7.78
C GLY A 251 15.44 16.41 -6.73
N ILE A 252 15.10 16.14 -5.47
CA ILE A 252 15.39 17.06 -4.36
C ILE A 252 16.90 17.18 -4.16
N SER A 253 17.64 16.07 -4.19
CA SER A 253 19.11 16.08 -4.09
C SER A 253 19.74 16.89 -5.23
N GLN A 254 19.27 16.69 -6.46
CA GLN A 254 19.70 17.44 -7.64
C GLN A 254 19.47 18.93 -7.49
N TRP A 255 18.25 19.31 -7.10
CA TRP A 255 17.89 20.72 -6.92
C TRP A 255 18.67 21.38 -5.78
N PHE A 256 18.80 20.69 -4.64
CA PHE A 256 19.46 21.21 -3.45
C PHE A 256 20.97 21.41 -3.67
N TRP A 257 21.61 20.51 -4.42
CA TRP A 257 23.06 20.56 -4.70
C TRP A 257 23.40 21.18 -6.06
N GLY A 258 22.42 21.54 -6.88
CA GLY A 258 22.62 22.13 -8.21
C GLY A 258 23.32 21.19 -9.19
N LEU A 259 22.99 19.90 -9.15
CA LEU A 259 23.65 18.87 -9.95
C LEU A 259 22.94 18.62 -11.28
N ASP A 260 23.72 18.53 -12.35
CA ASP A 260 23.22 18.13 -13.65
C ASP A 260 23.28 16.61 -13.80
N VAL A 261 22.14 15.99 -14.10
CA VAL A 261 22.04 14.53 -14.31
C VAL A 261 22.87 14.08 -15.52
N LEU A 262 23.16 15.00 -16.43
CA LEU A 262 24.01 14.77 -17.58
C LEU A 262 25.46 14.48 -17.19
N ASP A 263 25.90 14.93 -16.00
CA ASP A 263 27.22 14.61 -15.45
C ASP A 263 27.36 13.13 -15.07
N LEU A 264 26.26 12.36 -15.05
CA LEU A 264 26.31 10.90 -14.93
C LEU A 264 26.71 10.18 -16.22
N LEU A 265 26.61 10.86 -17.37
CA LEU A 265 26.79 10.29 -18.71
C LEU A 265 28.10 10.71 -19.39
N VAL A 266 28.87 11.60 -18.76
CA VAL A 266 30.15 12.16 -19.24
C VAL A 266 31.30 11.51 -18.48
#